data_AF-A0A954W4Q9-F1
#
_entry.id   AF-A0A954W4Q9-F1
#
_cell.length_a   1.000
_cell.length_b   1.000
_cell.length_c   1.000
_cell.angle_alpha   90.00
_cell.angle_beta   90.00
_cell.angle_gamma   90.00
#
_symmetry.space_group_name_H-M   'P 1'
#
loop_
_entity.id
_entity.type
_entity.pdbx_description
1 polymer ?
#
loop_
_entity_poly.entity_id
_entity_poly.type
_entity_poly.pdbx_seq_one_letter_code
_entity_poly.pdbx_strand_id
1 'polypeptide(L)'
;MQSLTELATHASIALQNTEQRTQLLRTRDQMAGEASRSVRMIGDCPAIQALRITVERVAKTDLAVLILGENGTGKEVVAQSIHYQSRRWNEPFV
;
A
#
# COMPACT_ATOMS: atom_id res chain seq x y z
N MET A 1 -22.56 -29.21 -30.39
CA MET A 1 -22.26 -29.58 -28.99
C MET A 1 -20.84 -29.19 -28.58
N GLN A 2 -19.79 -29.54 -29.34
CA GLN A 2 -18.39 -29.21 -29.00
C GLN A 2 -18.12 -27.71 -28.71
N SER A 3 -18.65 -26.80 -29.54
CA SER A 3 -18.46 -25.35 -29.36
C SER A 3 -19.07 -24.79 -28.06
N LEU A 4 -20.19 -25.35 -27.60
CA LEU A 4 -20.83 -24.93 -26.35
C LEU A 4 -20.03 -25.39 -25.13
N THR A 5 -19.46 -26.60 -25.18
CA THR A 5 -18.55 -27.10 -24.14
C THR A 5 -17.27 -26.27 -24.06
N GLU A 6 -16.69 -25.89 -25.21
CA GLU A 6 -15.47 -25.08 -25.26
C GLU A 6 -15.67 -23.68 -24.67
N LEU A 7 -16.79 -23.02 -25.00
CA LEU A 7 -17.19 -21.75 -24.41
C LEU A 7 -17.41 -21.87 -22.88
N ALA A 8 -18.07 -22.94 -22.44
CA ALA A 8 -18.30 -23.19 -21.02
C ALA A 8 -16.99 -23.39 -20.23
N THR A 9 -16.00 -24.08 -20.81
CA THR A 9 -14.66 -24.23 -20.21
C THR A 9 -13.96 -22.89 -20.06
N HIS A 10 -13.95 -22.05 -21.11
CA HIS A 10 -13.36 -20.72 -21.03
C HIS A 10 -14.05 -19.81 -20.01
N ALA A 11 -15.39 -19.85 -19.95
CA ALA A 11 -16.15 -19.11 -18.96
C ALA A 11 -15.81 -19.55 -17.52
N SER A 12 -15.71 -20.87 -17.28
CA SER A 12 -15.33 -21.41 -15.97
C SER A 12 -13.94 -20.94 -15.52
N ILE A 13 -12.95 -20.96 -16.44
CA ILE A 13 -11.60 -20.48 -16.14
C ILE A 13 -11.61 -18.97 -15.85
N ALA A 14 -12.32 -18.18 -16.65
CA ALA A 14 -12.41 -16.73 -16.45
C ALA A 14 -13.05 -16.37 -15.10
N LEU A 15 -14.11 -17.09 -14.69
CA LEU A 15 -14.74 -16.93 -13.38
C LEU A 15 -13.77 -17.27 -12.26
N GLN A 16 -13.11 -18.43 -12.35
CA GLN A 16 -12.14 -18.87 -11.34
C GLN A 16 -10.96 -17.89 -11.20
N ASN A 17 -10.43 -17.38 -12.31
CA ASN A 17 -9.36 -16.37 -12.30
C ASN A 17 -9.82 -15.06 -11.65
N THR A 18 -11.06 -14.66 -11.88
CA THR A 18 -11.63 -13.44 -11.28
C THR A 18 -11.76 -13.62 -9.77
N GLU A 19 -12.28 -14.75 -9.32
CA GLU A 19 -12.37 -15.10 -7.89
C GLU A 19 -10.99 -15.11 -7.23
N GLN A 20 -10.03 -15.84 -7.81
CA GLN A 20 -8.66 -15.89 -7.32
C GLN A 20 -8.04 -14.50 -7.24
N ARG A 21 -8.23 -13.66 -8.27
CA ARG A 21 -7.74 -12.28 -8.26
C ARG A 21 -8.36 -11.46 -7.14
N THR A 22 -9.67 -11.56 -6.92
CA THR A 22 -10.32 -10.86 -5.80
C THR A 22 -9.79 -11.31 -4.44
N GLN A 23 -9.51 -12.61 -4.28
CA GLN A 23 -8.92 -13.14 -3.05
C GLN A 23 -7.49 -12.62 -2.84
N LEU A 24 -6.65 -12.60 -3.88
CA LEU A 24 -5.29 -12.06 -3.82
C LEU A 24 -5.30 -10.58 -3.42
N LEU A 25 -6.21 -9.78 -3.99
CA LEU A 25 -6.34 -8.36 -3.66
C LEU A 25 -6.77 -8.17 -2.20
N ARG A 26 -7.70 -8.98 -1.68
CA ARG A 26 -8.11 -8.93 -0.27
C ARG A 26 -6.95 -9.28 0.67
N THR A 27 -6.24 -10.37 0.40
CA THR A 27 -5.08 -10.78 1.20
C THR A 27 -4.00 -9.71 1.19
N ARG A 28 -3.74 -9.10 0.03
CA ARG A 28 -2.80 -7.99 -0.11
C ARG A 28 -3.21 -6.78 0.74
N ASP A 29 -4.46 -6.34 0.61
CA ASP A 29 -4.97 -5.19 1.38
C ASP A 29 -4.93 -5.48 2.90
N GLN A 30 -5.18 -6.72 3.32
CA GLN A 30 -5.03 -7.14 4.72
C GLN A 30 -3.57 -7.05 5.18
N MET A 31 -2.63 -7.62 4.43
CA MET A 31 -1.20 -7.57 4.76
C MET A 31 -0.68 -6.13 4.80
N ALA A 32 -1.08 -5.30 3.85
CA ALA A 32 -0.75 -3.87 3.83
C ALA A 32 -1.31 -3.14 5.05
N GLY A 33 -2.55 -3.46 5.46
CA GLY A 33 -3.16 -2.92 6.68
C GLY A 33 -2.44 -3.35 7.96
N GLU A 34 -2.01 -4.61 8.04
CA GLU A 34 -1.20 -5.12 9.16
C GLU A 34 0.18 -4.44 9.23
N ALA A 35 0.85 -4.30 8.08
CA ALA A 35 2.12 -3.60 7.98
C ALA A 35 1.99 -2.10 8.32
N SER A 36 0.92 -1.44 7.87
CA SER A 36 0.65 -0.03 8.22
C SER A 36 0.57 0.18 9.73
N ARG A 37 -0.02 -0.75 10.47
CA ARG A 37 -0.13 -0.67 11.94
C ARG A 37 1.21 -0.78 12.67
N SER A 38 2.20 -1.45 12.07
CA SER A 38 3.53 -1.57 12.67
C SER A 38 4.36 -0.30 12.47
N VAL A 39 4.02 0.52 11.47
CA VAL A 39 4.70 1.78 11.18
C VAL A 39 4.13 2.89 12.05
N ARG A 40 4.91 3.27 13.05
CA ARG A 40 4.54 4.36 13.95
C ARG A 40 5.71 5.32 14.14
N MET A 41 5.54 6.55 13.70
CA MET A 41 6.38 7.66 14.12
C MET A 41 6.12 7.93 15.61
N ILE A 42 7.17 7.91 16.43
CA ILE A 42 7.11 8.14 17.89
C ILE A 42 7.64 9.55 18.20
N GLY A 43 7.07 10.17 19.23
CA GLY A 43 7.47 11.49 19.71
C GLY A 43 6.37 12.53 19.56
N ASP A 44 6.36 13.47 20.51
CA ASP A 44 5.34 14.52 20.65
C ASP A 44 5.95 15.93 20.64
N CYS A 45 7.24 16.05 20.33
CA CYS A 45 7.87 17.37 20.20
C CYS A 45 7.32 18.13 18.98
N PRO A 46 7.39 19.48 18.98
CA PRO A 46 6.85 20.30 17.89
C PRO A 46 7.41 19.92 16.50
N ALA A 47 8.68 19.51 16.42
CA ALA A 47 9.30 19.09 15.18
C ALA A 47 8.65 17.81 14.60
N ILE A 48 8.37 16.81 15.43
CA ILE A 48 7.70 15.58 15.00
C ILE A 48 6.24 15.87 14.61
N GLN A 49 5.56 16.75 15.32
CA GLN A 49 4.20 17.17 14.94
C GLN A 49 4.17 17.86 13.57
N ALA A 50 5.11 18.79 13.31
CA ALA A 50 5.26 19.43 12.00
C ALA A 50 5.59 18.43 10.89
N LEU A 51 6.42 17.42 11.20
CA LEU A 51 6.75 16.34 10.27
C LEU A 51 5.52 15.49 9.92
N ARG A 52 4.67 15.12 10.90
CA ARG A 52 3.41 14.40 10.64
C ARG A 52 2.49 15.17 9.68
N ILE A 53 2.34 16.47 9.87
CA ILE A 53 1.54 17.34 8.98
C ILE A 53 2.13 17.34 7.56
N THR A 54 3.45 17.40 7.44
CA THR A 54 4.14 17.37 6.15
C THR A 54 3.92 16.04 5.44
N VAL A 55 4.08 14.92 6.17
CA VAL A 55 3.81 13.56 5.68
C VAL A 55 2.39 13.43 5.15
N GLU A 56 1.39 13.87 5.93
CA GLU A 56 -0.01 13.77 5.53
C GLU A 56 -0.29 14.57 4.23
N ARG A 57 0.33 15.74 4.09
CA ARG A 57 0.18 16.57 2.89
C ARG A 57 0.82 15.93 1.67
N VAL A 58 2.06 15.44 1.77
CA VAL A 58 2.77 14.87 0.60
C VAL A 58 2.22 13.51 0.20
N ALA A 59 1.73 12.70 1.15
CA ALA A 59 1.15 11.39 0.88
C ALA A 59 -0.06 11.44 -0.07
N LYS A 60 -0.79 12.56 -0.09
CA LYS A 60 -1.95 12.77 -0.98
C LYS A 60 -1.56 13.12 -2.43
N THR A 61 -0.26 13.23 -2.73
CA THR A 61 0.27 13.66 -4.04
C THR A 61 1.06 12.55 -4.74
N ASP A 62 1.23 12.66 -6.06
CA ASP A 62 2.08 11.77 -6.86
C ASP A 62 3.51 12.34 -7.07
N LEU A 63 3.93 13.29 -6.25
CA LEU A 63 5.24 13.94 -6.36
C LEU A 63 6.37 13.05 -5.84
N ALA A 64 7.57 13.20 -6.41
CA ALA A 64 8.78 12.63 -5.85
C ALA A 64 9.12 13.32 -4.52
N VAL A 65 9.46 12.53 -3.49
CA VAL A 65 9.80 13.04 -2.15
C VAL A 65 11.26 12.69 -1.82
N LEU A 66 12.03 13.68 -1.38
CA LEU A 66 13.37 13.51 -0.83
C LEU A 66 13.32 13.62 0.69
N ILE A 67 13.76 12.59 1.39
CA ILE A 67 13.82 12.56 2.86
C ILE A 67 15.29 12.72 3.29
N LEU A 68 15.56 13.80 4.03
CA LEU A 68 16.88 14.13 4.53
C LEU A 68 16.98 13.85 6.03
N GLY A 69 18.19 13.52 6.50
CA GLY A 69 18.47 13.22 7.89
C GLY A 69 19.69 12.33 8.07
N GLU A 70 20.31 12.40 9.23
CA GLU A 70 21.47 11.58 9.59
C GLU A 70 21.11 10.09 9.71
N ASN A 71 22.12 9.24 9.83
CA ASN A 71 21.91 7.81 10.06
C ASN A 71 21.12 7.58 11.37
N GLY A 72 20.15 6.66 11.36
CA GLY A 72 19.35 6.33 12.55
C GLY A 72 18.25 7.34 12.93
N THR A 73 18.00 8.39 12.14
CA THR A 73 16.95 9.41 12.44
C THR A 73 15.53 8.98 12.06
N GLY A 74 15.33 7.75 11.57
CA GLY A 74 14.01 7.21 11.25
C GLY A 74 13.45 7.63 9.89
N LYS A 75 14.32 7.92 8.90
CA LYS A 75 13.89 8.26 7.53
C LYS A 75 13.04 7.16 6.88
N GLU A 76 13.32 5.90 7.20
CA GLU A 76 12.55 4.74 6.74
C GLU A 76 11.11 4.78 7.29
N VAL A 77 10.95 5.16 8.56
CA VAL A 77 9.63 5.32 9.19
C VAL A 77 8.85 6.45 8.52
N VAL A 78 9.52 7.55 8.15
CA VAL A 78 8.91 8.65 7.40
C VAL A 78 8.46 8.17 6.01
N ALA A 79 9.32 7.46 5.27
CA ALA A 79 9.00 6.95 3.93
C ALA A 79 7.80 5.99 3.95
N GLN A 80 7.80 5.05 4.89
CA GLN A 80 6.69 4.11 5.07
C GLN A 80 5.41 4.83 5.52
N SER A 81 5.52 5.83 6.40
CA SER A 81 4.37 6.65 6.82
C SER A 81 3.74 7.39 5.64
N ILE A 82 4.55 7.92 4.72
CA ILE A 82 4.06 8.55 3.49
C ILE A 82 3.34 7.51 2.62
N HIS A 83 3.95 6.34 2.39
CA HIS A 83 3.37 5.30 1.56
C HIS A 83 2.01 4.81 2.09
N TYR A 84 1.91 4.45 3.36
CA TYR A 84 0.68 3.93 3.96
C TYR A 84 -0.44 4.98 4.12
N GLN A 85 -0.11 6.27 4.05
CA GLN A 85 -1.09 7.36 4.01
C GLN A 85 -1.44 7.80 2.57
N SER A 86 -0.82 7.19 1.56
CA SER A 86 -1.00 7.57 0.16
C SER A 86 -2.13 6.81 -0.54
N ARG A 87 -2.44 7.21 -1.78
CA ARG A 87 -3.34 6.45 -2.66
C ARG A 87 -2.82 5.05 -3.03
N ARG A 88 -1.52 4.80 -2.83
CA ARG A 88 -0.82 3.56 -3.17
C ARG A 88 -0.54 2.69 -1.93
N TRP A 89 -1.24 2.92 -0.82
CA TRP A 89 -1.02 2.27 0.47
C TRP A 89 -1.08 0.73 0.44
N ASN A 90 -1.79 0.16 -0.53
CA ASN A 90 -1.95 -1.28 -0.72
C ASN A 90 -1.11 -1.83 -1.87
N GLU A 91 -0.24 -1.01 -2.47
CA GLU A 91 0.75 -1.46 -3.43
C GLU A 91 2.05 -1.84 -2.72
N PRO A 92 2.95 -2.61 -3.35
CA PRO A 92 4.23 -2.96 -2.74
C PRO A 92 5.06 -1.72 -2.38
N PHE A 93 5.60 -1.70 -1.16
CA PHE A 93 6.65 -0.78 -0.71
C PHE A 93 8.00 -1.49 -0.82
N VAL A 94 8.84 -1.05 -1.75
CA VAL A 94 10.14 -1.67 -2.09
C VAL A 94 11.27 -0.67 -2.01
#